data_AF-A0A061J5Y1-F1
#
_entry.id   AF-A0A061J5Y1-F1
#
_cell.length_a   1.000
_cell.length_b   1.000
_cell.length_c   1.000
_cell.angle_alpha   90.00
_cell.angle_beta   90.00
_cell.angle_gamma   90.00
#
_symmetry.space_group_name_H-M   'P 1'
#
loop_
_entity.id
_entity.type
_entity.pdbx_description
1 polymer ?
#
loop_
_entity_poly.entity_id
_entity_poly.type
_entity_poly.pdbx_seq_one_letter_code
_entity_poly.pdbx_strand_id
1 'polypeptide(L)'
;MGEKTSLTDLGLELWILVYHLYRKYNNDPDAAFYELALRTRCVRRSDDLFLARSPSSLKSTQWYREMTTRYGALRQRIKESHSEVLQEAETVTRSLYPAGCKVKEYADALQTCAAMLTVSIPGRAIARFSEYRVQELASRAIVTVTVDELLSDLIERPLIDAMTPSQWWSLDPTDDDSVLLKSVGLCAHPSQIHIHCTCSGKFRCYHIHLDGILHDRGPTAQLAKRLARTHSTLLSEEQFRTYLVRLQSLMRQVAEDGGRRHTSSSTVNDPSREHAYPQPQYPQQDLSSVLAAAVDPEKGAKAAHRPLSAVNKADVGLLYRDPEAALDNVDLNDADDVTLQEFKAKMEERFLENVLRPGDLGYEYDKRVEVKPTQRSEWDDSD
;
A
#
# COMPACT_ATOMS: atom_id res chain seq x y z
N MET A 1 -3.51 -35.81 11.48
CA MET A 1 -3.63 -34.60 12.32
C MET A 1 -3.07 -33.44 11.54
N GLY A 2 -3.93 -32.62 10.94
CA GLY A 2 -3.49 -31.45 10.19
C GLY A 2 -3.16 -30.34 11.15
N GLU A 3 -1.88 -30.01 11.31
CA GLU A 3 -1.48 -28.73 11.87
C GLU A 3 -2.18 -27.65 11.04
N LYS A 4 -3.19 -26.99 11.63
CA LYS A 4 -3.68 -25.71 11.13
C LYS A 4 -2.51 -24.75 11.28
N THR A 5 -1.69 -24.74 10.24
CA THR A 5 -0.48 -23.95 10.13
C THR A 5 -0.85 -22.50 10.42
N SER A 6 -0.34 -22.01 11.56
CA SER A 6 -0.46 -20.63 11.95
C SER A 6 0.03 -19.78 10.78
N LEU A 7 -0.86 -18.96 10.21
CA LEU A 7 -0.59 -17.99 9.14
C LEU A 7 0.33 -16.85 9.63
N THR A 8 1.07 -17.03 10.72
CA THR A 8 1.62 -15.93 11.52
C THR A 8 3.09 -16.05 11.88
N ASP A 9 3.75 -17.17 11.57
CA ASP A 9 5.14 -17.39 12.07
C ASP A 9 6.14 -16.37 11.50
N LEU A 10 5.88 -15.81 10.32
CA LEU A 10 6.73 -14.82 9.63
C LEU A 10 6.04 -13.46 9.41
N GLY A 11 4.88 -13.25 10.05
CA GLY A 11 4.04 -12.07 9.87
C GLY A 11 3.01 -12.18 8.73
N LEU A 12 1.89 -11.48 8.91
CA LEU A 12 0.73 -11.55 8.02
C LEU A 12 1.04 -11.03 6.61
N GLU A 13 1.75 -9.92 6.50
CA GLU A 13 2.00 -9.26 5.22
C GLU A 13 2.87 -10.10 4.28
N LEU A 14 3.85 -10.82 4.82
CA LEU A 14 4.67 -11.73 4.03
C LEU A 14 3.79 -12.85 3.44
N TRP A 15 2.89 -13.41 4.24
CA TRP A 15 1.95 -14.43 3.75
C TRP A 15 0.99 -13.87 2.71
N ILE A 16 0.50 -12.64 2.87
CA ILE A 16 -0.31 -11.97 1.83
C ILE A 16 0.50 -11.88 0.53
N LEU A 17 1.77 -11.49 0.59
CA LEU A 17 2.65 -11.47 -0.58
C LEU A 17 2.79 -12.86 -1.22
N VAL A 18 3.07 -13.89 -0.42
CA VAL A 18 3.18 -15.28 -0.89
C VAL A 18 1.91 -15.71 -1.63
N TYR A 19 0.74 -15.61 -0.99
CA TYR A 19 -0.52 -16.01 -1.61
C TYR A 19 -0.85 -15.19 -2.86
N HIS A 20 -0.55 -13.89 -2.84
CA HIS A 20 -0.72 -13.03 -4.01
C HIS A 20 0.15 -13.49 -5.19
N LEU A 21 1.43 -13.80 -4.97
CA LEU A 21 2.33 -14.26 -6.03
C LEU A 21 1.91 -15.61 -6.60
N TYR A 22 1.61 -16.59 -5.75
CA TYR A 22 1.15 -17.90 -6.22
C TYR A 22 -0.20 -17.84 -6.95
N ARG A 23 -1.08 -16.91 -6.57
CA ARG A 23 -2.32 -16.65 -7.31
C ARG A 23 -2.05 -15.96 -8.65
N LYS A 24 -1.12 -15.00 -8.70
CA LYS A 24 -0.77 -14.26 -9.91
C LYS A 24 -0.12 -15.17 -10.97
N TYR A 25 0.75 -16.08 -10.54
CA TYR A 25 1.46 -17.02 -11.40
C TYR A 25 0.88 -18.44 -11.28
N ASN A 26 -0.45 -18.58 -11.22
CA ASN A 26 -1.12 -19.86 -10.97
C ASN A 26 -0.69 -21.01 -11.92
N ASN A 27 -0.26 -20.68 -13.13
CA ASN A 27 0.18 -21.65 -14.14
C ASN A 27 1.71 -21.90 -14.13
N ASP A 28 2.47 -21.11 -13.36
CA ASP A 28 3.93 -21.18 -13.27
C ASP A 28 4.40 -20.94 -11.81
N PRO A 29 4.40 -21.98 -10.97
CA PRO A 29 4.84 -21.86 -9.59
C PRO A 29 6.33 -21.54 -9.47
N ASP A 30 7.14 -21.84 -10.49
CA ASP A 30 8.56 -21.50 -10.50
C ASP A 30 8.72 -19.98 -10.63
N ALA A 31 7.95 -19.33 -11.53
CA ALA A 31 7.87 -17.88 -11.60
C ALA A 31 7.39 -17.23 -10.30
N ALA A 32 6.38 -17.83 -9.64
CA ALA A 32 5.92 -17.35 -8.33
C ALA A 32 7.06 -17.36 -7.29
N PHE A 33 7.77 -18.48 -7.19
CA PHE A 33 8.87 -18.64 -6.24
C PHE A 33 10.07 -17.76 -6.59
N TYR A 34 10.37 -17.58 -7.88
CA TYR A 34 11.42 -16.65 -8.32
C TYR A 34 11.12 -15.22 -7.91
N GLU A 35 9.88 -14.77 -8.09
CA GLU A 35 9.48 -13.42 -7.70
C GLU A 35 9.48 -13.27 -6.17
N LEU A 36 9.11 -14.32 -5.44
CA LEU A 36 9.15 -14.33 -3.97
C LEU A 36 10.59 -14.19 -3.47
N ALA A 37 11.51 -15.05 -3.92
CA ALA A 37 12.91 -15.01 -3.52
C ALA A 37 13.58 -13.67 -3.86
N LEU A 38 13.22 -13.07 -5.00
CA LEU A 38 13.69 -11.74 -5.38
C LEU A 38 13.20 -10.66 -4.40
N ARG A 39 11.90 -10.63 -4.11
CA ARG A 39 11.29 -9.61 -3.24
C ARG A 39 11.73 -9.74 -1.78
N THR A 40 12.06 -10.96 -1.34
CA THR A 40 12.61 -11.20 -0.02
C THR A 40 14.13 -11.18 0.02
N ARG A 41 14.81 -11.00 -1.12
CA ARG A 41 16.28 -11.01 -1.25
C ARG A 41 16.94 -12.28 -0.70
N CYS A 42 16.32 -13.44 -0.95
CA CYS A 42 16.85 -14.74 -0.53
C CYS A 42 17.60 -15.44 -1.66
N VAL A 43 18.60 -16.24 -1.29
CA VAL A 43 19.40 -16.99 -2.27
C VAL A 43 18.56 -18.10 -2.88
N ARG A 44 18.55 -18.14 -4.21
CA ARG A 44 17.86 -19.19 -4.94
C ARG A 44 18.64 -20.50 -4.88
N ARG A 45 18.01 -21.56 -4.39
CA ARG A 45 18.50 -22.94 -4.52
C ARG A 45 17.65 -23.72 -5.51
N SER A 46 18.29 -24.54 -6.34
CA SER A 46 17.59 -25.38 -7.32
C SER A 46 16.68 -26.40 -6.64
N ASP A 47 17.05 -26.87 -5.46
CA ASP A 47 16.29 -27.86 -4.68
C ASP A 47 14.93 -27.32 -4.22
N ASP A 48 14.87 -26.01 -3.92
CA ASP A 48 13.63 -25.36 -3.48
C ASP A 48 12.58 -25.28 -4.59
N LEU A 49 12.97 -25.26 -5.87
CA LEU A 49 12.03 -25.18 -6.99
C LEU A 49 11.11 -26.40 -7.07
N PHE A 50 11.62 -27.58 -6.71
CA PHE A 50 10.80 -28.79 -6.68
C PHE A 50 9.79 -28.79 -5.54
N LEU A 51 10.12 -28.12 -4.43
CA LEU A 51 9.32 -28.07 -3.21
C LEU A 51 8.33 -26.90 -3.21
N ALA A 52 8.68 -25.77 -3.82
CA ALA A 52 7.93 -24.52 -3.80
C ALA A 52 6.75 -24.50 -4.80
N ARG A 53 5.97 -25.59 -4.86
CA ARG A 53 4.82 -25.72 -5.75
C ARG A 53 3.56 -25.03 -5.23
N SER A 54 3.48 -24.76 -3.94
CA SER A 54 2.31 -24.13 -3.31
C SER A 54 2.72 -23.32 -2.07
N PRO A 55 1.91 -22.35 -1.60
CA PRO A 55 2.17 -21.64 -0.34
C PRO A 55 2.37 -22.58 0.86
N SER A 56 1.61 -23.66 0.94
CA SER A 56 1.72 -24.66 2.02
C SER A 56 3.04 -25.44 2.00
N SER A 57 3.60 -25.68 0.82
CA SER A 57 4.83 -26.46 0.67
C SER A 57 6.11 -25.65 0.90
N LEU A 58 5.99 -24.31 1.01
CA LEU A 58 7.13 -23.44 1.30
C LEU A 58 7.80 -23.75 2.64
N LYS A 59 7.08 -24.27 3.64
CA LYS A 59 7.66 -24.60 4.95
C LYS A 59 8.84 -25.58 4.88
N SER A 60 8.90 -26.39 3.83
CA SER A 60 9.95 -27.37 3.60
C SER A 60 11.17 -26.82 2.86
N THR A 61 11.10 -25.58 2.37
CA THR A 61 12.14 -24.94 1.55
C THR A 61 13.25 -24.33 2.40
N GLN A 62 14.43 -24.17 1.83
CA GLN A 62 15.51 -23.39 2.44
C GLN A 62 15.14 -21.92 2.57
N TRP A 63 14.40 -21.36 1.59
CA TRP A 63 13.82 -20.01 1.69
C TRP A 63 13.09 -19.80 3.02
N TYR A 64 12.18 -20.71 3.40
CA TYR A 64 11.42 -20.56 4.65
C TYR A 64 12.31 -20.61 5.89
N ARG A 65 13.33 -21.48 5.88
CA ARG A 65 14.31 -21.55 6.98
C ARG A 65 15.09 -20.24 7.11
N GLU A 66 15.59 -19.72 6.00
CA GLU A 66 16.32 -18.44 5.96
C GLU A 66 15.44 -17.29 6.47
N MET A 67 14.20 -17.22 5.99
CA MET A 67 13.23 -16.22 6.46
C MET A 67 12.93 -16.36 7.94
N THR A 68 12.79 -17.58 8.46
CA THR A 68 12.58 -17.82 9.89
C THR A 68 13.77 -17.36 10.72
N THR A 69 14.99 -17.65 10.27
CA THR A 69 16.22 -17.18 10.93
C THR A 69 16.31 -15.66 10.93
N ARG A 70 16.05 -15.00 9.79
CA ARG A 70 16.05 -13.53 9.68
C ARG A 70 14.98 -12.90 10.55
N TYR A 71 13.77 -13.48 10.61
CA TYR A 71 12.69 -13.00 11.45
C TYR A 71 13.02 -13.13 12.94
N GLY A 72 13.59 -14.26 13.35
CA GLY A 72 14.06 -14.47 14.72
C GLY A 72 15.13 -13.43 15.11
N ALA A 73 16.12 -13.20 14.24
CA ALA A 73 17.16 -12.20 14.46
C ALA A 73 16.58 -10.77 14.56
N LEU A 74 15.62 -10.41 13.70
CA LEU A 74 14.91 -9.14 13.78
C LEU A 74 14.20 -8.98 15.13
N ARG A 75 13.40 -9.97 15.54
CA ARG A 75 12.67 -9.92 16.80
C ARG A 75 13.61 -9.80 17.99
N GLN A 76 14.76 -10.46 17.94
CA GLN A 76 15.79 -10.31 18.96
C GLN A 76 16.35 -8.88 19.01
N ARG A 77 16.67 -8.29 17.85
CA ARG A 77 17.11 -6.87 17.77
C ARG A 77 16.04 -5.91 18.29
N ILE A 78 14.76 -6.15 18.00
CA ILE A 78 13.64 -5.35 18.53
C ILE A 78 13.61 -5.43 20.06
N LYS A 79 13.74 -6.64 20.63
CA LYS A 79 13.77 -6.83 22.09
C LYS A 79 14.94 -6.09 22.75
N GLU A 80 16.12 -6.16 22.14
CA GLU A 80 17.33 -5.49 22.65
C GLU A 80 17.21 -3.96 22.56
N SER A 81 16.76 -3.44 21.43
CA SER A 81 16.61 -1.99 21.19
C SER A 81 15.48 -1.35 22.00
N HIS A 82 14.45 -2.10 22.38
CA HIS A 82 13.28 -1.60 23.11
C HIS A 82 13.15 -2.23 24.49
N SER A 83 14.27 -2.56 25.14
CA SER A 83 14.29 -3.22 26.45
C SER A 83 13.55 -2.45 27.55
N GLU A 84 13.58 -1.12 27.51
CA GLU A 84 12.85 -0.25 28.44
C GLU A 84 11.33 -0.47 28.35
N VAL A 85 10.78 -0.56 27.13
CA VAL A 85 9.36 -0.82 26.90
C VAL A 85 8.98 -2.22 27.38
N LEU A 86 9.87 -3.20 27.22
CA LEU A 86 9.62 -4.55 27.73
C LEU A 86 9.60 -4.61 29.26
N GLN A 87 10.49 -3.85 29.93
CA GLN A 87 10.49 -3.71 31.38
C GLN A 87 9.24 -2.97 31.89
N GLU A 88 8.77 -1.97 31.16
CA GLU A 88 7.50 -1.31 31.42
C GLU A 88 6.35 -2.31 31.35
N ALA A 89 6.26 -3.09 30.27
CA ALA A 89 5.23 -4.11 30.09
C ALA A 89 5.25 -5.16 31.20
N GLU A 90 6.43 -5.58 31.65
CA GLU A 90 6.60 -6.45 32.82
C GLU A 90 6.07 -5.81 34.09
N THR A 91 6.49 -4.58 34.38
CA THR A 91 6.10 -3.85 35.60
C THR A 91 4.60 -3.64 35.66
N VAL A 92 3.99 -3.19 34.56
CA VAL A 92 2.55 -2.96 34.42
C VAL A 92 1.78 -4.26 34.62
N THR A 93 2.17 -5.33 33.90
CA THR A 93 1.45 -6.61 33.95
C THR A 93 1.51 -7.24 35.35
N ARG A 94 2.69 -7.23 35.98
CA ARG A 94 2.86 -7.76 37.35
C ARG A 94 2.15 -6.90 38.40
N SER A 95 2.04 -5.59 38.20
CA SER A 95 1.33 -4.69 39.11
C SER A 95 -0.20 -4.88 39.03
N LEU A 96 -0.75 -5.04 37.82
CA LEU A 96 -2.20 -5.16 37.61
C LEU A 96 -2.73 -6.57 37.87
N TYR A 97 -1.95 -7.59 37.49
CA TYR A 97 -2.35 -8.99 37.58
C TYR A 97 -1.28 -9.85 38.28
N PRO A 98 -0.94 -9.59 39.56
CA PRO A 98 0.15 -10.29 40.25
C PRO A 98 -0.04 -11.80 40.37
N ALA A 99 -1.29 -12.27 40.41
CA ALA A 99 -1.64 -13.70 40.44
C ALA A 99 -2.05 -14.26 39.06
N GLY A 100 -1.95 -13.46 38.00
CA GLY A 100 -2.54 -13.77 36.69
C GLY A 100 -4.03 -13.44 36.62
N CYS A 101 -4.75 -14.11 35.72
CA CYS A 101 -6.19 -13.87 35.47
C CYS A 101 -6.94 -15.15 35.12
N LYS A 102 -8.27 -15.11 35.18
CA LYS A 102 -9.11 -16.20 34.65
C LYS A 102 -9.20 -16.08 33.13
N VAL A 103 -9.39 -17.20 32.44
CA VAL A 103 -9.54 -17.19 30.96
C VAL A 103 -10.69 -16.30 30.49
N LYS A 104 -11.75 -16.15 31.27
CA LYS A 104 -12.87 -15.23 30.96
C LYS A 104 -12.48 -13.75 30.97
N GLU A 105 -11.44 -13.40 31.73
CA GLU A 105 -10.95 -12.03 31.93
C GLU A 105 -9.69 -11.77 31.08
N TYR A 106 -9.18 -12.79 30.36
CA TYR A 106 -7.89 -12.75 29.69
C TYR A 106 -7.80 -11.67 28.60
N ALA A 107 -8.84 -11.54 27.77
CA ALA A 107 -8.86 -10.54 26.71
C ALA A 107 -8.85 -9.10 27.28
N ASP A 108 -9.66 -8.86 28.33
CA ASP A 108 -9.72 -7.59 29.02
C ASP A 108 -8.40 -7.29 29.74
N ALA A 109 -7.76 -8.30 30.34
CA ALA A 109 -6.46 -8.18 30.98
C ALA A 109 -5.36 -7.77 30.01
N LEU A 110 -5.28 -8.44 28.84
CA LEU A 110 -4.35 -8.06 27.78
C LEU A 110 -4.60 -6.63 27.29
N GLN A 111 -5.87 -6.29 27.03
CA GLN A 111 -6.23 -4.96 26.53
C GLN A 111 -5.90 -3.87 27.54
N THR A 112 -6.13 -4.12 28.83
CA THR A 112 -5.81 -3.19 29.92
C THR A 112 -4.31 -3.01 30.05
N CYS A 113 -3.53 -4.10 30.11
CA CYS A 113 -2.08 -4.02 30.18
C CYS A 113 -1.51 -3.26 28.97
N ALA A 114 -1.98 -3.56 27.76
CA ALA A 114 -1.54 -2.88 26.54
C ALA A 114 -1.89 -1.38 26.52
N ALA A 115 -3.07 -1.00 27.02
CA ALA A 115 -3.49 0.41 27.08
C ALA A 115 -2.68 1.26 28.07
N MET A 116 -2.02 0.61 29.03
CA MET A 116 -1.18 1.26 30.03
C MET A 116 0.27 1.43 29.58
N LEU A 117 0.66 0.88 28.43
CA LEU A 117 2.01 1.03 27.88
C LEU A 117 2.19 2.37 27.18
N THR A 118 3.41 2.90 27.20
CA THR A 118 3.81 4.04 26.38
C THR A 118 3.70 3.78 24.88
N VAL A 119 3.93 2.55 24.43
CA VAL A 119 3.84 2.16 23.02
C VAL A 119 2.41 1.80 22.64
N SER A 120 1.92 2.43 21.57
CA SER A 120 0.58 2.15 21.04
C SER A 120 0.55 0.79 20.34
N ILE A 121 -0.26 -0.13 20.88
CA ILE A 121 -0.56 -1.41 20.26
C ILE A 121 -1.95 -1.31 19.58
N PRO A 122 -2.08 -1.66 18.29
CA PRO A 122 -3.37 -1.63 17.62
C PRO A 122 -4.38 -2.57 18.30
N GLY A 123 -5.52 -2.04 18.77
CA GLY A 123 -6.55 -2.84 19.46
C GLY A 123 -7.06 -4.03 18.66
N ARG A 124 -7.15 -3.90 17.33
CA ARG A 124 -7.49 -5.02 16.42
C ARG A 124 -6.48 -6.17 16.47
N ALA A 125 -5.21 -5.90 16.72
CA ALA A 125 -4.17 -6.93 16.83
C ALA A 125 -4.31 -7.69 18.15
N ILE A 126 -4.58 -6.97 19.25
CA ILE A 126 -4.86 -7.55 20.57
C ILE A 126 -6.12 -8.42 20.51
N ALA A 127 -7.22 -7.89 19.97
CA ALA A 127 -8.48 -8.63 19.85
C ALA A 127 -8.29 -9.94 19.09
N ARG A 128 -7.69 -9.89 17.89
CA ARG A 128 -7.44 -11.08 17.07
C ARG A 128 -6.55 -12.11 17.77
N PHE A 129 -5.51 -11.66 18.46
CA PHE A 129 -4.64 -12.54 19.23
C PHE A 129 -5.37 -13.18 20.40
N SER A 130 -6.10 -12.37 21.17
CA SER A 130 -6.85 -12.83 22.35
C SER A 130 -7.93 -13.84 21.99
N GLU A 131 -8.68 -13.64 20.89
CA GLU A 131 -9.69 -14.59 20.41
C GLU A 131 -9.09 -15.97 20.12
N TYR A 132 -7.99 -16.00 19.37
CA TYR A 132 -7.28 -17.24 19.07
C TYR A 132 -6.76 -17.92 20.33
N ARG A 133 -6.14 -17.14 21.23
CA ARG A 133 -5.50 -17.66 22.44
C ARG A 133 -6.53 -18.16 23.45
N VAL A 134 -7.67 -17.49 23.62
CA VAL A 134 -8.78 -17.96 24.45
C VAL A 134 -9.33 -19.29 23.95
N GLN A 135 -9.50 -19.45 22.62
CA GLN A 135 -9.91 -20.73 22.03
C GLN A 135 -8.89 -21.84 22.30
N GLU A 136 -7.60 -21.53 22.20
CA GLU A 136 -6.51 -22.47 22.50
C GLU A 136 -6.53 -22.89 23.99
N LEU A 137 -6.62 -21.94 24.91
CA LEU A 137 -6.70 -22.19 26.36
C LEU A 137 -7.93 -23.03 26.72
N ALA A 138 -9.09 -22.72 26.11
CA ALA A 138 -10.31 -23.49 26.28
C ALA A 138 -10.18 -24.94 25.77
N SER A 139 -9.53 -25.14 24.62
CA SER A 139 -9.29 -26.48 24.06
C SER A 139 -8.41 -27.36 24.95
N ARG A 140 -7.56 -26.74 25.77
CA ARG A 140 -6.68 -27.40 26.75
C ARG A 140 -7.28 -27.49 28.15
N ALA A 141 -8.54 -27.06 28.32
CA ALA A 141 -9.23 -26.98 29.61
C ALA A 141 -8.47 -26.16 30.68
N ILE A 142 -7.70 -25.15 30.24
CA ILE A 142 -7.01 -24.22 31.14
C ILE A 142 -8.04 -23.20 31.65
N VAL A 143 -8.07 -22.96 32.96
CA VAL A 143 -9.06 -22.08 33.61
C VAL A 143 -8.45 -20.75 34.05
N THR A 144 -7.16 -20.75 34.35
CA THR A 144 -6.39 -19.60 34.82
C THR A 144 -5.11 -19.47 34.02
N VAL A 145 -4.74 -18.24 33.70
CA VAL A 145 -3.49 -17.88 33.04
C VAL A 145 -2.61 -17.18 34.07
N THR A 146 -1.38 -17.64 34.21
CA THR A 146 -0.42 -17.06 35.15
C THR A 146 0.06 -15.68 34.70
N VAL A 147 0.64 -14.90 35.61
CA VAL A 147 1.22 -13.59 35.26
C VAL A 147 2.34 -13.72 34.23
N ASP A 148 3.17 -14.77 34.32
CA ASP A 148 4.28 -14.99 33.39
C ASP A 148 3.79 -15.40 31.99
N GLU A 149 2.72 -16.19 31.91
CA GLU A 149 2.06 -16.51 30.64
C GLU A 149 1.40 -15.28 30.03
N LEU A 150 0.68 -14.47 30.82
CA LEU A 150 0.05 -13.24 30.36
C LEU A 150 1.09 -12.24 29.84
N LEU A 151 2.21 -12.09 30.56
CA LEU A 151 3.32 -11.24 30.17
C LEU A 151 3.99 -11.72 28.88
N SER A 152 4.30 -13.02 28.79
CA SER A 152 4.86 -13.64 27.59
C SER A 152 3.92 -13.45 26.39
N ASP A 153 2.62 -13.68 26.58
CA ASP A 153 1.61 -13.52 25.55
C ASP A 153 1.49 -12.06 25.08
N LEU A 154 1.55 -11.07 25.99
CA LEU A 154 1.55 -9.64 25.66
C LEU A 154 2.80 -9.21 24.88
N ILE A 155 3.98 -9.65 25.34
CA ILE A 155 5.27 -9.26 24.75
C ILE A 155 5.48 -9.92 23.39
N GLU A 156 5.38 -11.26 23.33
CA GLU A 156 5.80 -12.01 22.14
C GLU A 156 4.90 -11.78 20.93
N ARG A 157 3.64 -11.39 21.14
CA ARG A 157 2.71 -11.24 20.03
C ARG A 157 2.28 -9.78 19.87
N PRO A 158 1.34 -9.23 20.66
CA PRO A 158 0.87 -7.87 20.47
C PRO A 158 1.98 -6.81 20.41
N LEU A 159 2.90 -6.80 21.38
CA LEU A 159 3.88 -5.73 21.51
C LEU A 159 4.97 -5.83 20.45
N ILE A 160 5.63 -6.98 20.30
CA ILE A 160 6.67 -7.16 19.28
C ILE A 160 6.11 -7.06 17.87
N ASP A 161 4.92 -7.61 17.59
CA ASP A 161 4.32 -7.51 16.25
C ASP A 161 3.94 -6.04 15.93
N ALA A 162 3.54 -5.24 16.92
CA ALA A 162 3.28 -3.80 16.72
C ALA A 162 4.55 -3.00 16.39
N MET A 163 5.70 -3.40 16.94
CA MET A 163 7.00 -2.79 16.63
C MET A 163 7.65 -3.38 15.37
N THR A 164 7.12 -4.48 14.83
CA THR A 164 7.67 -5.15 13.65
C THR A 164 7.26 -4.39 12.39
N PRO A 165 8.20 -3.95 11.55
CA PRO A 165 7.87 -3.28 10.29
C PRO A 165 7.05 -4.17 9.35
N SER A 166 6.08 -3.57 8.68
CA SER A 166 5.18 -4.21 7.70
C SER A 166 5.93 -5.05 6.66
N GLN A 167 6.99 -4.49 6.07
CA GLN A 167 7.87 -5.16 5.11
C GLN A 167 9.23 -5.52 5.72
N TRP A 168 9.24 -6.12 6.90
CA TRP A 168 10.47 -6.39 7.63
C TRP A 168 11.53 -7.16 6.81
N TRP A 169 11.11 -8.01 5.87
CA TRP A 169 12.00 -8.78 4.99
C TRP A 169 12.77 -7.94 3.97
N SER A 170 12.45 -6.64 3.85
CA SER A 170 13.21 -5.68 3.05
C SER A 170 14.40 -5.09 3.80
N LEU A 171 14.39 -5.19 5.14
CA LEU A 171 15.45 -4.75 6.03
C LEU A 171 16.49 -5.89 6.12
N ASP A 172 17.70 -5.64 5.63
CA ASP A 172 18.84 -6.56 5.49
C ASP A 172 18.76 -7.66 4.43
N PRO A 173 19.69 -7.60 3.48
CA PRO A 173 20.71 -8.63 3.39
C PRO A 173 22.08 -7.97 3.47
N THR A 174 23.02 -8.58 4.18
CA THR A 174 24.45 -8.32 4.02
C THR A 174 24.78 -8.12 2.53
N ASP A 175 25.50 -7.04 2.21
CA ASP A 175 25.77 -6.43 0.89
C ASP A 175 26.20 -7.37 -0.27
N ASP A 176 26.48 -8.64 0.00
CA ASP A 176 27.18 -9.54 -0.92
C ASP A 176 26.33 -10.15 -2.06
N ASP A 177 24.99 -10.14 -1.97
CA ASP A 177 24.11 -10.72 -3.02
C ASP A 177 23.12 -9.67 -3.58
N SER A 178 23.64 -8.45 -3.77
CA SER A 178 22.86 -7.30 -4.26
C SER A 178 22.38 -7.52 -5.70
N VAL A 179 21.08 -7.29 -5.92
CA VAL A 179 20.51 -7.20 -7.27
C VAL A 179 21.14 -5.99 -7.95
N LEU A 180 22.01 -6.25 -8.92
CA LEU A 180 22.72 -5.21 -9.67
C LEU A 180 21.86 -4.77 -10.86
N LEU A 181 21.27 -3.58 -10.76
CA LEU A 181 20.56 -2.95 -11.87
C LEU A 181 21.53 -2.68 -13.04
N LYS A 182 21.17 -3.14 -14.24
CA LYS A 182 21.97 -2.93 -15.47
C LYS A 182 21.41 -1.79 -16.31
N SER A 183 20.11 -1.82 -16.60
CA SER A 183 19.46 -0.78 -17.39
C SER A 183 17.95 -0.78 -17.16
N VAL A 184 17.31 0.34 -17.51
CA VAL A 184 15.86 0.47 -17.52
C VAL A 184 15.43 0.97 -18.89
N GLY A 185 14.60 0.19 -19.58
CA GLY A 185 13.94 0.55 -20.84
C GLY A 185 12.52 1.06 -20.59
N LEU A 186 12.05 1.97 -21.45
CA LEU A 186 10.68 2.48 -21.43
C LEU A 186 10.06 2.24 -22.80
N CYS A 187 8.87 1.65 -22.82
CA CYS A 187 8.09 1.43 -24.04
C CYS A 187 6.79 2.22 -23.93
N ALA A 188 6.50 3.07 -24.91
CA ALA A 188 5.26 3.87 -24.92
C ALA A 188 4.04 3.08 -25.36
N HIS A 189 4.21 2.10 -26.26
CA HIS A 189 3.11 1.31 -26.83
C HIS A 189 3.56 -0.14 -27.06
N PRO A 190 3.08 -1.11 -26.27
CA PRO A 190 2.32 -0.95 -25.01
C PRO A 190 3.11 -0.20 -23.93
N SER A 191 2.42 0.49 -23.03
CA SER A 191 3.00 1.29 -21.94
C SER A 191 3.69 0.38 -20.93
N GLN A 192 5.03 0.33 -20.95
CA GLN A 192 5.80 -0.61 -20.14
C GLN A 192 7.12 -0.03 -19.62
N ILE A 193 7.52 -0.50 -18.44
CA ILE A 193 8.88 -0.31 -17.91
C ILE A 193 9.59 -1.66 -17.94
N HIS A 194 10.74 -1.72 -18.61
CA HIS A 194 11.60 -2.90 -18.70
C HIS A 194 12.78 -2.71 -17.77
N ILE A 195 12.96 -3.59 -16.79
CA ILE A 195 14.05 -3.51 -15.83
C ILE A 195 15.01 -4.67 -16.08
N HIS A 196 16.21 -4.34 -16.51
CA HIS A 196 17.29 -5.31 -16.70
C HIS A 196 18.18 -5.31 -15.48
N CYS A 197 18.32 -6.45 -14.82
CA CYS A 197 19.20 -6.61 -13.67
C CYS A 197 19.94 -7.94 -13.69
N THR A 198 21.01 -8.02 -12.91
CA THR A 198 21.68 -9.29 -12.60
C THR A 198 21.38 -9.69 -11.17
N CYS A 199 20.80 -10.87 -10.98
CA CYS A 199 20.52 -11.46 -9.67
C CYS A 199 21.32 -12.76 -9.54
N SER A 200 22.20 -12.86 -8.54
CA SER A 200 23.08 -14.01 -8.32
C SER A 200 23.82 -14.45 -9.61
N GLY A 201 24.41 -13.47 -10.30
CA GLY A 201 25.18 -13.69 -11.54
C GLY A 201 24.37 -13.94 -12.81
N LYS A 202 23.02 -14.02 -12.76
CA LYS A 202 22.17 -14.25 -13.93
C LYS A 202 21.44 -13.00 -14.37
N PHE A 203 21.46 -12.72 -15.67
CA PHE A 203 20.71 -11.62 -16.27
C PHE A 203 19.21 -11.91 -16.29
N ARG A 204 18.41 -10.92 -15.93
CA ARG A 204 16.95 -10.97 -15.94
C ARG A 204 16.37 -9.68 -16.51
N CYS A 205 15.23 -9.80 -17.15
CA CYS A 205 14.43 -8.69 -17.65
C CYS A 205 13.03 -8.78 -17.03
N TYR A 206 12.59 -7.71 -16.39
CA TYR A 206 11.27 -7.58 -15.79
C TYR A 206 10.43 -6.58 -16.56
N HIS A 207 9.19 -6.96 -16.87
CA HIS A 207 8.27 -6.11 -17.63
C HIS A 207 7.11 -5.67 -16.72
N ILE A 208 7.06 -4.38 -16.40
CA ILE A 208 5.95 -3.77 -15.67
C ILE A 208 5.00 -3.18 -16.70
N HIS A 209 3.82 -3.79 -16.83
CA HIS A 209 2.78 -3.35 -17.74
C HIS A 209 1.94 -2.26 -17.07
N LEU A 210 1.77 -1.13 -17.76
CA LEU A 210 1.10 0.06 -17.25
C LEU A 210 -0.10 0.48 -18.12
N ASP A 211 -0.46 -0.31 -19.13
CA ASP A 211 -1.64 -0.06 -19.96
C ASP A 211 -2.91 -0.04 -19.10
N GLY A 212 -3.76 0.97 -19.35
CA GLY A 212 -4.99 1.19 -18.56
C GLY A 212 -4.76 1.69 -17.13
N ILE A 213 -3.51 1.84 -16.69
CA ILE A 213 -3.15 2.33 -15.35
C ILE A 213 -2.44 3.69 -15.43
N LEU A 214 -1.52 3.84 -16.39
CA LEU A 214 -0.82 5.08 -16.65
C LEU A 214 -1.49 5.81 -17.81
N HIS A 215 -1.93 7.04 -17.56
CA HIS A 215 -2.41 7.96 -18.59
C HIS A 215 -1.34 9.02 -18.90
N ASP A 216 -1.34 9.54 -20.12
CA ASP A 216 -0.39 10.53 -20.64
C ASP A 216 -0.35 11.86 -19.85
N ARG A 217 -1.43 12.19 -19.14
CA ARG A 217 -1.55 13.36 -18.25
C ARG A 217 -1.99 13.00 -16.81
N GLY A 218 -1.99 11.72 -16.47
CA GLY A 218 -2.44 11.25 -15.17
C GLY A 218 -1.43 11.51 -14.04
N PRO A 219 -1.88 11.49 -12.76
CA PRO A 219 -0.98 11.61 -11.61
C PRO A 219 -0.08 10.38 -11.51
N THR A 220 1.23 10.59 -11.35
CA THR A 220 2.23 9.50 -11.25
C THR A 220 2.65 9.18 -9.82
N ALA A 221 2.40 10.06 -8.85
CA ALA A 221 2.89 9.92 -7.48
C ALA A 221 2.36 8.66 -6.79
N GLN A 222 1.04 8.45 -6.78
CA GLN A 222 0.43 7.27 -6.16
C GLN A 222 0.85 5.96 -6.85
N LEU A 223 1.00 6.00 -8.18
CA LEU A 223 1.47 4.85 -8.95
C LEU A 223 2.95 4.55 -8.63
N ALA A 224 3.81 5.55 -8.55
CA ALA A 224 5.22 5.40 -8.16
C ALA A 224 5.33 4.76 -6.77
N LYS A 225 4.57 5.26 -5.79
CA LYS A 225 4.50 4.72 -4.43
C LYS A 225 4.04 3.26 -4.43
N ARG A 226 3.02 2.93 -5.23
CA ARG A 226 2.53 1.55 -5.37
C ARG A 226 3.58 0.63 -5.99
N LEU A 227 4.27 1.10 -7.04
CA LEU A 227 5.34 0.33 -7.69
C LEU A 227 6.51 0.11 -6.74
N ALA A 228 6.94 1.14 -6.02
CA ALA A 228 7.99 1.05 -5.01
C ALA A 228 7.64 0.04 -3.91
N ARG A 229 6.40 0.02 -3.41
CA ARG A 229 5.97 -0.99 -2.42
C ARG A 229 6.14 -2.43 -2.90
N THR A 230 6.06 -2.66 -4.21
CA THR A 230 6.17 -4.01 -4.81
C THR A 230 7.54 -4.34 -5.39
N HIS A 231 8.31 -3.33 -5.77
CA HIS A 231 9.54 -3.45 -6.57
C HIS A 231 10.69 -2.60 -6.02
N SER A 232 10.64 -2.20 -4.75
CA SER A 232 11.69 -1.43 -4.06
C SER A 232 13.06 -2.13 -4.07
N THR A 233 13.08 -3.45 -4.25
CA THR A 233 14.31 -4.22 -4.43
C THR A 233 15.02 -3.94 -5.76
N LEU A 234 14.29 -3.38 -6.75
CA LEU A 234 14.81 -3.07 -8.08
C LEU A 234 15.04 -1.57 -8.29
N LEU A 235 14.06 -0.74 -7.91
CA LEU A 235 14.09 0.71 -8.10
C LEU A 235 13.44 1.43 -6.92
N SER A 236 13.96 2.61 -6.57
CA SER A 236 13.38 3.48 -5.55
C SER A 236 12.08 4.15 -6.04
N GLU A 237 11.29 4.70 -5.11
CA GLU A 237 10.09 5.48 -5.45
C GLU A 237 10.43 6.68 -6.34
N GLU A 238 11.53 7.38 -6.06
CA GLU A 238 12.01 8.52 -6.84
C GLU A 238 12.38 8.11 -8.28
N GLN A 239 13.02 6.95 -8.43
CA GLN A 239 13.34 6.39 -9.75
C GLN A 239 12.07 6.04 -10.51
N PHE A 240 11.10 5.36 -9.87
CA PHE A 240 9.81 5.08 -10.49
C PHE A 240 9.08 6.35 -10.91
N ARG A 241 9.04 7.38 -10.06
CA ARG A 241 8.44 8.68 -10.41
C ARG A 241 9.09 9.28 -11.64
N THR A 242 10.42 9.26 -11.71
CA THR A 242 11.20 9.76 -12.86
C THR A 242 10.86 8.99 -14.14
N TYR A 243 10.84 7.66 -14.08
CA TYR A 243 10.54 6.83 -15.24
C TYR A 243 9.10 6.94 -15.72
N LEU A 244 8.13 7.08 -14.82
CA LEU A 244 6.72 7.30 -15.17
C LEU A 244 6.53 8.63 -15.91
N VAL A 245 7.15 9.71 -15.44
CA VAL A 245 7.09 11.02 -16.12
C VAL A 245 7.75 10.97 -17.51
N ARG A 246 8.89 10.28 -17.63
CA ARG A 246 9.54 10.06 -18.94
C ARG A 246 8.65 9.24 -19.87
N LEU A 247 8.04 8.17 -19.35
CA LEU A 247 7.13 7.32 -20.12
C LEU A 247 5.90 8.09 -20.61
N GLN A 248 5.27 8.92 -19.77
CA GLN A 248 4.18 9.81 -20.19
C GLN A 248 4.60 10.78 -21.30
N SER A 249 5.83 11.30 -21.22
CA SER A 249 6.37 12.18 -22.26
C SER A 249 6.55 11.44 -23.60
N LEU A 250 7.03 10.19 -23.55
CA LEU A 250 7.13 9.31 -24.73
C LEU A 250 5.76 8.97 -25.30
N MET A 251 4.77 8.69 -24.45
CA MET A 251 3.39 8.42 -24.88
C MET A 251 2.79 9.61 -25.64
N ARG A 252 3.01 10.84 -25.15
CA ARG A 252 2.57 12.07 -25.84
C ARG A 252 3.26 12.25 -27.19
N GLN A 253 4.57 12.05 -27.27
CA GLN A 253 5.31 12.15 -28.52
C GLN A 253 4.79 11.17 -29.57
N VAL A 254 4.50 9.92 -29.18
CA VAL A 254 3.94 8.93 -30.09
C VAL A 254 2.52 9.30 -30.54
N ALA A 255 1.69 9.87 -29.66
CA ALA A 255 0.35 10.34 -30.01
C ALA A 255 0.40 11.54 -30.99
N GLU A 256 1.33 12.48 -30.79
CA GLU A 256 1.51 13.64 -31.66
C GLU A 256 2.10 13.27 -33.04
N ASP A 257 3.05 12.33 -33.09
CA ASP A 257 3.62 11.81 -34.35
C ASP A 257 2.64 10.93 -35.13
N GLY A 258 1.78 10.18 -34.43
CA GLY A 258 0.66 9.46 -35.04
C GLY A 258 -0.36 10.43 -35.68
N GLY A 259 -0.59 11.59 -35.06
CA GLY A 259 -1.43 12.65 -35.61
C GLY A 259 -0.82 13.33 -36.86
N ARG A 260 0.49 13.56 -36.88
CA ARG A 260 1.19 14.20 -38.02
C ARG A 260 1.25 13.35 -39.28
N ARG A 261 1.26 12.02 -39.15
CA ARG A 261 1.26 11.10 -40.32
C ARG A 261 -0.10 11.03 -41.02
N HIS A 262 -1.19 11.43 -40.39
CA HIS A 262 -2.51 11.48 -41.02
C HIS A 262 -2.86 12.80 -41.71
N THR A 263 -2.09 13.87 -41.48
CA THR A 263 -2.29 15.18 -42.13
C THR A 263 -1.27 15.52 -43.21
N SER A 264 -0.35 14.61 -43.54
CA SER A 264 0.71 14.86 -44.53
C SER A 264 0.79 13.74 -45.57
N SER A 265 -0.28 13.60 -46.36
CA SER A 265 -0.24 12.89 -47.64
C SER A 265 0.33 13.83 -48.71
N SER A 266 1.64 13.80 -48.92
CA SER A 266 2.23 14.19 -50.20
C SER A 266 3.63 13.58 -50.35
N THR A 267 3.66 12.45 -51.04
CA THR A 267 4.64 12.09 -52.09
C THR A 267 6.11 12.45 -51.89
N VAL A 268 6.97 11.43 -51.78
CA VAL A 268 8.07 11.07 -52.71
C VAL A 268 9.27 10.41 -51.99
N ASN A 269 9.59 9.20 -52.46
CA ASN A 269 10.87 8.46 -52.46
C ASN A 269 11.34 7.62 -51.25
N ASP A 270 11.19 6.31 -51.46
CA ASP A 270 12.10 5.19 -51.12
C ASP A 270 13.51 5.41 -51.76
N PRO A 271 14.62 5.01 -51.10
CA PRO A 271 15.20 3.68 -51.35
C PRO A 271 15.82 2.98 -50.12
N SER A 272 15.32 1.78 -49.82
CA SER A 272 16.02 0.50 -49.59
C SER A 272 17.48 0.49 -49.07
N ARG A 273 17.72 -0.12 -47.89
CA ARG A 273 18.59 -1.32 -47.66
C ARG A 273 18.73 -1.69 -46.17
N GLU A 274 18.21 -2.86 -45.79
CA GLU A 274 18.94 -4.10 -45.45
C GLU A 274 19.65 -4.09 -44.09
N HIS A 275 19.13 -4.83 -43.11
CA HIS A 275 19.83 -5.96 -42.48
C HIS A 275 18.83 -6.84 -41.70
N ALA A 276 18.77 -8.10 -42.14
CA ALA A 276 17.87 -9.16 -41.68
C ALA A 276 18.45 -9.94 -40.50
N TYR A 277 17.56 -10.65 -39.78
CA TYR A 277 17.66 -11.98 -39.13
C TYR A 277 16.82 -12.04 -37.81
N PRO A 278 16.28 -13.22 -37.40
CA PRO A 278 14.93 -13.65 -37.73
C PRO A 278 14.00 -13.85 -36.51
N GLN A 279 12.69 -13.67 -36.71
CA GLN A 279 11.65 -14.09 -35.75
C GLN A 279 11.21 -15.54 -36.00
N PRO A 280 10.99 -16.35 -34.95
CA PRO A 280 10.29 -17.63 -35.05
C PRO A 280 8.76 -17.42 -35.11
N GLN A 281 8.14 -17.98 -36.14
CA GLN A 281 6.69 -18.03 -36.38
C GLN A 281 6.01 -19.10 -35.53
N TYR A 282 4.83 -18.80 -34.97
CA TYR A 282 3.69 -19.73 -34.77
C TYR A 282 2.39 -18.90 -34.59
N PRO A 283 1.19 -19.47 -34.83
CA PRO A 283 0.24 -18.92 -35.79
C PRO A 283 -0.89 -18.09 -35.17
N GLN A 284 -1.27 -17.04 -35.91
CA GLN A 284 -2.50 -16.27 -35.74
C GLN A 284 -3.70 -17.14 -36.12
N GLN A 285 -4.63 -17.36 -35.19
CA GLN A 285 -5.99 -17.77 -35.51
C GLN A 285 -6.93 -16.60 -35.24
N ASP A 286 -7.57 -16.18 -36.33
CA ASP A 286 -8.73 -15.31 -36.39
C ASP A 286 -9.86 -15.79 -35.48
N LEU A 287 -10.38 -14.90 -34.63
CA LEU A 287 -11.80 -14.86 -34.29
C LEU A 287 -12.18 -13.40 -33.94
N SER A 288 -12.36 -12.60 -34.99
CA SER A 288 -13.24 -11.44 -34.95
C SER A 288 -14.69 -11.91 -35.02
N SER A 289 -15.47 -11.70 -33.97
CA SER A 289 -16.90 -11.35 -33.99
C SER A 289 -17.48 -11.57 -32.59
N VAL A 290 -18.09 -10.53 -32.02
CA VAL A 290 -19.41 -10.53 -31.35
C VAL A 290 -19.49 -9.28 -30.44
N LEU A 291 -20.55 -8.48 -30.69
CA LEU A 291 -21.09 -7.33 -29.95
C LEU A 291 -20.62 -5.92 -30.37
N ALA A 292 -21.13 -5.50 -31.53
CA ALA A 292 -21.63 -4.14 -31.72
C ALA A 292 -23.17 -4.16 -31.61
N ALA A 293 -23.71 -3.42 -30.64
CA ALA A 293 -25.07 -2.84 -30.53
C ALA A 293 -25.26 -2.47 -29.04
N ALA A 294 -25.59 -1.25 -28.60
CA ALA A 294 -26.37 -0.20 -29.24
C ALA A 294 -25.94 1.19 -28.73
N VAL A 295 -25.85 2.16 -29.64
CA VAL A 295 -25.97 3.59 -29.35
C VAL A 295 -26.90 4.15 -30.41
N ASP A 296 -27.99 4.76 -29.98
CA ASP A 296 -28.83 5.64 -30.81
C ASP A 296 -28.92 6.98 -30.08
N PRO A 297 -28.47 8.10 -30.69
CA PRO A 297 -28.68 9.45 -30.19
C PRO A 297 -29.66 10.23 -31.08
N GLU A 298 -30.23 11.30 -30.50
CA GLU A 298 -31.01 12.43 -31.06
C GLU A 298 -32.43 12.52 -30.48
N LYS A 299 -33.03 13.67 -30.11
CA LYS A 299 -32.67 15.09 -30.01
C LYS A 299 -33.96 15.82 -29.52
N GLY A 300 -33.88 16.89 -28.73
CA GLY A 300 -35.08 17.69 -28.42
C GLY A 300 -34.90 18.75 -27.33
N ALA A 301 -34.61 19.98 -27.76
CA ALA A 301 -34.40 21.16 -26.92
C ALA A 301 -35.69 21.71 -26.27
N LYS A 302 -35.59 22.23 -25.04
CA LYS A 302 -36.34 23.42 -24.56
C LYS A 302 -35.50 24.21 -23.55
N ALA A 303 -35.45 25.52 -23.77
CA ALA A 303 -34.76 26.51 -22.95
C ALA A 303 -35.69 27.10 -21.87
N ALA A 304 -35.05 27.81 -20.92
CA ALA A 304 -35.56 28.71 -19.87
C ALA A 304 -35.99 28.07 -18.54
N HIS A 305 -35.10 28.10 -17.55
CA HIS A 305 -35.09 29.10 -16.47
C HIS A 305 -33.85 28.89 -15.58
N ARG A 306 -33.14 29.99 -15.29
CA ARG A 306 -31.93 30.06 -14.46
C ARG A 306 -32.33 30.18 -12.98
N PRO A 307 -31.80 29.35 -12.08
CA PRO A 307 -31.53 29.75 -10.71
C PRO A 307 -30.02 29.92 -10.49
N LEU A 308 -29.68 30.98 -9.76
CA LEU A 308 -28.36 31.18 -9.15
C LEU A 308 -28.13 30.09 -8.09
N SER A 309 -26.85 29.74 -7.86
CA SER A 309 -26.30 28.70 -6.97
C SER A 309 -26.35 27.25 -7.51
N ALA A 310 -25.57 26.98 -8.56
CA ALA A 310 -25.15 25.61 -8.84
C ALA A 310 -24.01 25.26 -7.88
N VAL A 311 -24.34 24.57 -6.79
CA VAL A 311 -23.36 23.96 -5.90
C VAL A 311 -22.63 22.88 -6.72
N ASN A 312 -21.32 23.06 -6.91
CA ASN A 312 -20.53 22.12 -7.69
C ASN A 312 -20.24 20.88 -6.84
N LYS A 313 -20.50 19.70 -7.39
CA LYS A 313 -20.13 18.43 -6.76
C LYS A 313 -18.61 18.42 -6.51
N ALA A 314 -18.19 17.90 -5.36
CA ALA A 314 -16.79 17.86 -4.93
C ALA A 314 -15.90 17.05 -5.89
N ASP A 315 -15.33 17.74 -6.88
CA ASP A 315 -14.31 17.21 -7.77
C ASP A 315 -12.94 17.78 -7.35
N VAL A 316 -12.00 16.90 -7.05
CA VAL A 316 -10.60 17.24 -6.74
C VAL A 316 -10.00 18.14 -7.83
N GLY A 317 -10.42 17.96 -9.09
CA GLY A 317 -9.99 18.79 -10.21
C GLY A 317 -10.32 20.28 -10.10
N LEU A 318 -11.34 20.66 -9.32
CA LEU A 318 -11.68 22.07 -9.05
C LEU A 318 -10.65 22.73 -8.13
N LEU A 319 -10.14 22.00 -7.13
CA LEU A 319 -9.14 22.50 -6.18
C LEU A 319 -7.83 22.94 -6.86
N TYR A 320 -7.50 22.33 -8.01
CA TYR A 320 -6.32 22.63 -8.82
C TYR A 320 -6.59 23.61 -9.98
N ARG A 321 -7.85 23.82 -10.36
CA ARG A 321 -8.23 24.80 -11.40
C ARG A 321 -8.50 26.17 -10.81
N ASP A 322 -9.24 26.25 -9.71
CA ASP A 322 -9.59 27.51 -9.06
C ASP A 322 -9.80 27.30 -7.54
N PRO A 323 -8.76 27.52 -6.72
CA PRO A 323 -8.75 27.09 -5.32
C PRO A 323 -9.73 27.86 -4.43
N GLU A 324 -9.93 29.16 -4.69
CA GLU A 324 -10.80 30.02 -3.88
C GLU A 324 -12.28 29.72 -4.14
N ALA A 325 -12.67 29.53 -5.40
CA ALA A 325 -14.05 29.20 -5.76
C ALA A 325 -14.46 27.79 -5.28
N ALA A 326 -13.49 26.87 -5.19
CA ALA A 326 -13.70 25.51 -4.70
C ALA A 326 -13.95 25.46 -3.20
N LEU A 327 -13.28 26.30 -2.40
CA LEU A 327 -13.46 26.32 -0.93
C LEU A 327 -14.84 26.86 -0.51
N ASP A 328 -15.40 27.81 -1.26
CA ASP A 328 -16.65 28.48 -0.87
C ASP A 328 -17.91 27.85 -1.48
N ASN A 329 -17.82 27.05 -2.54
CA ASN A 329 -18.99 26.59 -3.33
C ASN A 329 -19.09 25.08 -3.56
N VAL A 330 -18.37 24.26 -2.78
CA VAL A 330 -18.36 22.80 -2.93
C VAL A 330 -19.08 22.13 -1.77
N ASP A 331 -20.06 21.27 -2.10
CA ASP A 331 -20.72 20.40 -1.11
C ASP A 331 -19.81 19.23 -0.77
N LEU A 332 -19.31 19.20 0.46
CA LEU A 332 -18.39 18.17 0.95
C LEU A 332 -19.11 16.95 1.52
N ASN A 333 -20.45 16.93 1.57
CA ASN A 333 -21.20 15.81 2.13
C ASN A 333 -21.15 14.55 1.24
N ASP A 334 -20.96 14.73 -0.07
CA ASP A 334 -20.86 13.65 -1.07
C ASP A 334 -19.40 13.36 -1.50
N ALA A 335 -18.39 13.93 -0.81
CA ALA A 335 -16.99 13.82 -1.21
C ALA A 335 -16.33 12.53 -0.70
N ASP A 336 -15.55 11.87 -1.56
CA ASP A 336 -14.69 10.74 -1.16
C ASP A 336 -13.64 11.16 -0.10
N ASP A 337 -13.24 10.23 0.78
CA ASP A 337 -12.30 10.48 1.89
C ASP A 337 -10.99 11.17 1.46
N VAL A 338 -10.51 10.88 0.24
CA VAL A 338 -9.30 11.48 -0.33
C VAL A 338 -9.53 12.96 -0.67
N THR A 339 -10.68 13.28 -1.25
CA THR A 339 -11.09 14.65 -1.58
C THR A 339 -11.27 15.46 -0.30
N LEU A 340 -11.89 14.88 0.73
CA LEU A 340 -12.02 15.51 2.05
C LEU A 340 -10.65 15.85 2.67
N GLN A 341 -9.68 14.95 2.56
CA GLN A 341 -8.35 15.17 3.13
C GLN A 341 -7.58 16.29 2.41
N GLU A 342 -7.71 16.41 1.09
CA GLU A 342 -7.06 17.48 0.31
C GLU A 342 -7.72 18.85 0.53
N PHE A 343 -9.06 18.92 0.56
CA PHE A 343 -9.78 20.14 0.92
C PHE A 343 -9.45 20.59 2.35
N LYS A 344 -9.35 19.65 3.30
CA LYS A 344 -8.95 19.94 4.68
C LYS A 344 -7.51 20.47 4.77
N ALA A 345 -6.57 19.87 4.03
CA ALA A 345 -5.19 20.33 4.01
C ALA A 345 -5.08 21.77 3.48
N LYS A 346 -5.87 22.13 2.47
CA LYS A 346 -5.87 23.48 1.89
C LYS A 346 -6.59 24.51 2.77
N MET A 347 -7.63 24.09 3.49
CA MET A 347 -8.22 24.92 4.56
C MET A 347 -7.24 25.18 5.69
N GLU A 348 -6.46 24.16 6.09
CA GLU A 348 -5.42 24.30 7.12
C GLU A 348 -4.32 25.27 6.67
N GLU A 349 -3.90 25.24 5.41
CA GLU A 349 -2.93 26.19 4.84
C GLU A 349 -3.45 27.63 4.91
N ARG A 350 -4.69 27.88 4.44
CA ARG A 350 -5.32 29.20 4.54
C ARG A 350 -5.54 29.66 5.98
N PHE A 351 -5.82 28.71 6.88
CA PHE A 351 -5.93 28.99 8.30
C PHE A 351 -4.57 29.40 8.86
N LEU A 352 -3.51 28.63 8.64
CA LEU A 352 -2.15 28.94 9.12
C LEU A 352 -1.60 30.27 8.59
N GLU A 353 -1.97 30.67 7.38
CA GLU A 353 -1.63 31.97 6.82
C GLU A 353 -2.35 33.14 7.53
N ASN A 354 -3.59 32.93 7.99
CA ASN A 354 -4.42 33.96 8.60
C ASN A 354 -4.49 33.88 10.14
N VAL A 355 -3.90 32.85 10.75
CA VAL A 355 -3.83 32.69 12.20
C VAL A 355 -2.86 33.69 12.77
N LEU A 356 -3.43 34.70 13.43
CA LEU A 356 -2.70 35.58 14.32
C LEU A 356 -2.23 34.76 15.52
N ARG A 357 -0.93 34.76 15.80
CA ARG A 357 -0.34 34.06 16.94
C ARG A 357 -0.15 35.03 18.11
N PRO A 358 -0.06 34.50 19.36
CA PRO A 358 0.33 35.29 20.52
C PRO A 358 1.66 36.03 20.25
N GLY A 359 1.59 37.35 20.06
CA GLY A 359 2.74 38.21 19.73
C GLY A 359 2.69 38.91 18.36
N ASP A 360 1.76 38.54 17.47
CA ASP A 360 1.57 39.20 16.18
C ASP A 360 0.76 40.50 16.33
N LEU A 361 1.03 41.49 15.47
CA LEU A 361 0.32 42.77 15.42
C LEU A 361 -1.18 42.54 15.12
N GLY A 362 -2.02 42.63 16.14
CA GLY A 362 -3.48 42.41 16.05
C GLY A 362 -4.01 41.23 16.87
N TYR A 363 -3.14 40.44 17.52
CA TYR A 363 -3.56 39.38 18.43
C TYR A 363 -4.00 39.95 19.79
N GLU A 364 -5.29 39.93 20.07
CA GLU A 364 -5.86 40.32 21.37
C GLU A 364 -6.08 39.08 22.24
N TYR A 365 -5.44 39.04 23.42
CA TYR A 365 -5.48 37.89 24.33
C TYR A 365 -6.86 37.62 24.95
N ASP A 366 -7.83 38.53 24.83
CA ASP A 366 -9.13 38.38 25.49
C ASP A 366 -10.23 39.21 24.80
N LYS A 367 -10.49 38.90 23.52
CA LYS A 367 -11.55 39.57 22.75
C LYS A 367 -12.93 39.05 23.18
N ARG A 368 -13.62 39.80 24.04
CA ARG A 368 -15.02 39.53 24.38
C ARG A 368 -15.92 40.01 23.26
N VAL A 369 -16.36 39.09 22.41
CA VAL A 369 -17.33 39.36 21.35
C VAL A 369 -18.73 39.06 21.89
N GLU A 370 -19.57 40.09 22.03
CA GLU A 370 -21.00 39.90 22.24
C GLU A 370 -21.64 39.39 20.94
N VAL A 371 -21.79 38.08 20.83
CA VAL A 371 -22.46 37.46 19.68
C VAL A 371 -23.97 37.52 19.90
N LYS A 372 -24.68 38.26 19.04
CA LYS A 372 -26.15 38.17 18.95
C LYS A 372 -26.50 36.90 18.18
N PRO A 373 -27.18 35.90 18.80
CA PRO A 373 -27.51 34.66 18.12
C PRO A 373 -28.43 34.92 16.92
N THR A 374 -28.03 34.46 15.73
CA THR A 374 -28.83 34.61 14.50
C THR A 374 -29.91 33.54 14.37
N GLN A 375 -29.80 32.45 15.12
CA GLN A 375 -30.79 31.37 15.21
C GLN A 375 -31.07 31.07 16.67
N ARG A 376 -32.35 30.87 16.99
CA ARG A 376 -32.79 30.47 18.32
C ARG A 376 -32.36 29.02 18.53
N SER A 377 -31.51 28.79 19.53
CA SER A 377 -31.10 27.44 19.92
C SER A 377 -32.27 26.73 20.57
N GLU A 378 -32.68 25.59 20.01
CA GLU A 378 -33.72 24.73 20.62
C GLU A 378 -33.24 24.03 21.90
N TRP A 379 -31.94 24.15 22.21
CA TRP A 379 -31.32 23.54 23.39
C TRP A 379 -31.35 24.43 24.64
N ASP A 380 -31.74 25.70 24.49
CA ASP A 380 -31.79 26.69 25.59
C ASP A 380 -33.24 27.04 26.01
N ASP A 381 -34.25 26.40 25.42
CA ASP A 381 -35.65 26.59 25.83
C ASP A 381 -36.00 25.57 26.94
N SER A 382 -35.46 25.78 28.15
CA SER A 382 -35.93 25.14 29.40
C SER A 382 -35.58 25.99 30.62
N ASP A 383 -36.36 27.04 30.84
CA ASP A 383 -36.64 27.64 32.15
C ASP A 383 -38.15 27.82 32.33
#